data_AF-A0A5B2VTW7-F1
#
_entry.id   AF-A0A5B2VTW7-F1
#
_cell.length_a   1.000
_cell.length_b   1.000
_cell.length_c   1.000
_cell.angle_alpha   90.00
_cell.angle_beta   90.00
_cell.angle_gamma   90.00
#
_symmetry.space_group_name_H-M   'P 1'
#
loop_
_entity.id
_entity.type
_entity.pdbx_description
1 polymer ?
#
loop_
_entity_poly.entity_id
_entity_poly.type
_entity_poly.pdbx_seq_one_letter_code
_entity_poly.pdbx_strand_id
1 'polypeptide(L)'
;MKKITCLMLACCAIVLHTFAQEDALRQKADTFMAKHRTEWDDLELRLSDSTMRRRFQEHPFFRALNVFLKDNGDQYTALRTARFRQYAPPPAALKAFDWQTGSGMEDLEQEIGLLSVAFLRSFDPVLPAQVVTSILSTGIAAMNNLPTDEFMAYYQKRDIFGFQLYAAPVTEDEWQVWCADRTYAMTFHFDLRTGKLGSLKFAQVHPIQWPASVIKPMDDAASLMAEEMRLTWDQYRSYNPERETAYRQQRNTVVDSFYEKNQERFINVRATRLQLYVKDAPALTGYKELTTPDMPVLRNTDTVYPAHAFIYPEQWEVHIGNAANGYFELGPNDLRKRTSAAGLYGVQHYTHKTTGDQWEIWAVSDAQAIYYVWDLRTGKVNNIRYWVK
;
A
#
# COMPACT_ATOMS: atom_id res chain seq x y z
N MET A 1 -6.20 -22.36 -10.19
CA MET A 1 -5.79 -22.70 -8.81
C MET A 1 -4.64 -21.87 -8.21
N LYS A 2 -3.84 -21.12 -8.99
CA LYS A 2 -2.78 -20.22 -8.46
C LYS A 2 -3.18 -18.74 -8.30
N LYS A 3 -4.39 -18.36 -8.73
CA LYS A 3 -4.78 -16.94 -8.94
C LYS A 3 -5.11 -16.18 -7.66
N ILE A 4 -5.76 -16.81 -6.68
CA ILE A 4 -6.20 -16.16 -5.43
C ILE A 4 -5.06 -16.03 -4.43
N THR A 5 -4.12 -16.99 -4.44
CA THR A 5 -2.91 -16.92 -3.63
C THR A 5 -2.00 -15.75 -4.04
N CYS A 6 -1.98 -15.40 -5.34
CA CYS A 6 -1.36 -14.17 -5.84
C CYS A 6 -2.09 -12.88 -5.39
N LEU A 7 -3.41 -12.95 -5.15
CA LEU A 7 -4.22 -11.80 -4.76
C LEU A 7 -3.83 -11.24 -3.37
N MET A 8 -3.44 -12.13 -2.44
CA MET A 8 -2.92 -11.75 -1.12
C MET A 8 -1.42 -11.43 -1.13
N LEU A 9 -0.68 -11.83 -2.15
CA LEU A 9 0.79 -11.63 -2.26
C LEU A 9 1.18 -10.17 -2.57
N ALA A 10 0.23 -9.34 -3.00
CA ALA A 10 0.53 -7.98 -3.46
C ALA A 10 -0.05 -6.85 -2.59
N CYS A 11 -0.69 -7.17 -1.46
CA CYS A 11 -1.17 -6.18 -0.50
C CYS A 11 -0.01 -5.74 0.41
N CYS A 12 1.01 -5.10 -0.17
CA CYS A 12 1.94 -4.29 0.62
C CYS A 12 1.12 -3.18 1.31
N ALA A 13 1.43 -2.98 2.59
CA ALA A 13 0.99 -1.85 3.38
C ALA A 13 1.35 -0.53 2.66
N ILE A 14 0.65 0.59 2.87
CA ILE A 14 0.58 1.35 4.13
C ILE A 14 -0.62 2.28 4.13
N VAL A 15 -1.13 2.45 5.34
CA VAL A 15 -2.19 3.34 5.77
C VAL A 15 -1.71 4.79 5.76
N LEU A 16 -2.18 5.59 4.79
CA LEU A 16 -1.82 7.01 4.71
C LEU A 16 -2.81 7.92 5.44
N HIS A 17 -2.18 8.82 6.19
CA HIS A 17 -2.69 9.95 6.96
C HIS A 17 -3.44 9.64 8.26
N THR A 18 -3.36 10.56 9.22
CA THR A 18 -4.15 10.53 10.46
C THR A 18 -4.59 11.93 10.80
N PHE A 19 -5.90 12.14 10.66
CA PHE A 19 -6.61 12.96 11.63
C PHE A 19 -7.00 12.06 12.80
N ALA A 20 -7.18 12.62 14.00
CA ALA A 20 -7.60 11.84 15.19
C ALA A 20 -8.85 10.96 14.95
N GLN A 21 -9.70 11.35 13.99
CA GLN A 21 -10.87 10.58 13.57
C GLN A 21 -10.52 9.28 12.80
N GLU A 22 -9.46 9.30 11.97
CA GLU A 22 -8.98 8.10 11.26
C GLU A 22 -8.40 7.07 12.24
N ASP A 23 -7.67 7.53 13.26
CA ASP A 23 -7.14 6.66 14.30
C ASP A 23 -8.24 6.02 15.17
N ALA A 24 -9.25 6.79 15.54
CA ALA A 24 -10.40 6.26 16.28
C ALA A 24 -11.11 5.14 15.49
N LEU A 25 -11.28 5.32 14.17
CA LEU A 25 -11.91 4.30 13.33
C LEU A 25 -11.01 3.07 13.11
N ARG A 26 -9.68 3.25 13.04
CA ARG A 26 -8.74 2.12 13.04
C ARG A 26 -8.78 1.32 14.33
N GLN A 27 -8.83 1.97 15.49
CA GLN A 27 -8.96 1.26 16.77
C GLN A 27 -10.25 0.45 16.85
N LYS A 28 -11.36 0.95 16.30
CA LYS A 28 -12.60 0.17 16.15
C LYS A 28 -12.40 -1.04 15.25
N ALA A 29 -11.71 -0.89 14.12
CA ALA A 29 -11.39 -1.99 13.22
C ALA A 29 -10.46 -3.03 13.88
N ASP A 30 -9.45 -2.59 14.63
CA ASP A 30 -8.55 -3.46 15.42
C ASP A 30 -9.34 -4.26 16.45
N THR A 31 -10.23 -3.60 17.19
CA THR A 31 -11.10 -4.24 18.19
C THR A 31 -12.02 -5.27 17.54
N PHE A 32 -12.61 -4.92 16.38
CA PHE A 32 -13.45 -5.84 15.61
C PHE A 32 -12.67 -7.08 15.16
N MET A 33 -11.50 -6.88 14.55
CA MET A 33 -10.67 -7.98 14.04
C MET A 33 -10.15 -8.88 15.15
N ALA A 34 -9.77 -8.30 16.30
CA ALA A 34 -9.37 -9.07 17.48
C ALA A 34 -10.52 -9.92 18.04
N LYS A 35 -11.74 -9.34 18.11
CA LYS A 35 -12.94 -10.02 18.61
C LYS A 35 -13.36 -11.19 17.72
N HIS A 36 -13.24 -11.04 16.40
CA HIS A 36 -13.69 -12.01 15.40
C HIS A 36 -12.56 -12.83 14.76
N ARG A 37 -11.41 -12.91 15.46
CA ARG A 37 -10.22 -13.61 14.99
C ARG A 37 -10.50 -15.08 14.68
N THR A 38 -11.15 -15.79 15.60
CA THR A 38 -11.44 -17.22 15.44
C THR A 38 -12.33 -17.47 14.23
N GLU A 39 -13.34 -16.63 14.00
CA GLU A 39 -14.20 -16.74 12.83
C GLU A 39 -13.49 -16.38 11.53
N TRP A 40 -12.52 -15.45 11.56
CA TRP A 40 -11.66 -15.20 10.40
C TRP A 40 -10.77 -16.39 10.09
N ASP A 41 -10.09 -16.94 11.09
CA ASP A 41 -9.17 -18.07 10.93
C ASP A 41 -9.92 -19.32 10.39
N ASP A 42 -11.15 -19.58 10.87
CA ASP A 42 -12.01 -20.63 10.32
C ASP A 42 -12.40 -20.38 8.85
N LEU A 43 -12.73 -19.13 8.50
CA LEU A 43 -13.03 -18.78 7.12
C LEU A 43 -11.81 -18.98 6.22
N GLU A 44 -10.63 -18.49 6.62
CA GLU A 44 -9.40 -18.58 5.82
C GLU A 44 -9.06 -20.02 5.46
N LEU A 45 -9.16 -20.95 6.43
CA LEU A 45 -8.94 -22.38 6.21
C LEU A 45 -9.88 -22.95 5.13
N ARG A 46 -11.11 -22.44 5.06
CA ARG A 46 -12.16 -22.89 4.14
C ARG A 46 -12.14 -22.17 2.79
N LEU A 47 -11.40 -21.08 2.62
CA LEU A 47 -11.30 -20.36 1.32
C LEU A 47 -10.61 -21.18 0.22
N SER A 48 -9.98 -22.31 0.55
CA SER A 48 -9.51 -23.27 -0.45
C SER A 48 -10.68 -23.94 -1.21
N ASP A 49 -11.85 -24.08 -0.58
CA ASP A 49 -13.08 -24.63 -1.18
C ASP A 49 -13.80 -23.57 -2.03
N SER A 50 -14.04 -23.90 -3.31
CA SER A 50 -14.72 -22.99 -4.27
C SER A 50 -16.16 -22.66 -3.89
N THR A 51 -16.85 -23.56 -3.20
CA THR A 51 -18.21 -23.33 -2.69
C THR A 51 -18.20 -22.29 -1.60
N MET A 52 -17.27 -22.40 -0.66
CA MET A 52 -17.10 -21.40 0.39
C MET A 52 -16.67 -20.05 -0.17
N ARG A 53 -15.81 -20.00 -1.20
CA ARG A 53 -15.46 -18.74 -1.87
C ARG A 53 -16.64 -18.05 -2.52
N ARG A 54 -17.64 -18.78 -3.01
CA ARG A 54 -18.87 -18.19 -3.58
C ARG A 54 -19.89 -17.78 -2.51
N ARG A 55 -19.81 -18.39 -1.32
CA ARG A 55 -20.77 -18.20 -0.21
C ARG A 55 -20.16 -17.54 1.02
N PHE A 56 -18.99 -16.92 0.90
CA PHE A 56 -18.26 -16.33 2.04
C PHE A 56 -19.10 -15.28 2.78
N GLN A 57 -20.00 -14.60 2.08
CA GLN A 57 -20.91 -13.61 2.66
C GLN A 57 -21.89 -14.22 3.69
N GLU A 58 -22.14 -15.52 3.61
CA GLU A 58 -22.99 -16.25 4.56
C GLU A 58 -22.24 -16.63 5.85
N HIS A 59 -20.90 -16.55 5.85
CA HIS A 59 -20.05 -16.91 6.99
C HIS A 59 -20.31 -15.99 8.19
N PRO A 60 -20.27 -16.50 9.45
CA PRO A 60 -20.45 -15.68 10.65
C PRO A 60 -19.59 -14.41 10.68
N PHE A 61 -18.33 -14.52 10.25
CA PHE A 61 -17.41 -13.38 10.14
C PHE A 61 -17.99 -12.26 9.24
N PHE A 62 -18.47 -12.60 8.03
CA PHE A 62 -18.98 -11.59 7.09
C PHE A 62 -20.32 -11.00 7.53
N ARG A 63 -21.15 -11.78 8.25
CA ARG A 63 -22.35 -11.22 8.89
C ARG A 63 -21.98 -10.15 9.93
N ALA A 64 -20.99 -10.45 10.77
CA ALA A 64 -20.48 -9.50 11.75
C ALA A 64 -19.83 -8.27 11.08
N LEU A 65 -19.05 -8.48 10.02
CA LEU A 65 -18.45 -7.41 9.23
C LEU A 65 -19.51 -6.48 8.62
N ASN A 66 -20.58 -7.03 8.05
CA ASN A 66 -21.66 -6.22 7.48
C ASN A 66 -22.36 -5.36 8.55
N VAL A 67 -22.54 -5.88 9.76
CA VAL A 67 -23.06 -5.09 10.90
C VAL A 67 -22.07 -3.99 11.28
N PHE A 68 -20.79 -4.32 11.43
CA PHE A 68 -19.75 -3.35 11.75
C PHE A 68 -19.66 -2.21 10.71
N LEU A 69 -19.71 -2.55 9.41
CA LEU A 69 -19.69 -1.57 8.32
C LEU A 69 -20.98 -0.76 8.25
N LYS A 70 -22.13 -1.32 8.62
CA LYS A 70 -23.37 -0.57 8.75
C LYS A 70 -23.28 0.46 9.88
N ASP A 71 -22.78 0.05 11.04
CA ASP A 71 -22.72 0.90 12.24
C ASP A 71 -21.67 2.02 12.13
N ASN A 72 -20.62 1.82 11.33
CA ASN A 72 -19.55 2.80 11.14
C ASN A 72 -19.50 3.41 9.73
N GLY A 73 -20.49 3.09 8.89
CA GLY A 73 -20.48 3.39 7.46
C GLY A 73 -20.42 4.87 7.12
N ASP A 74 -21.12 5.70 7.90
CA ASP A 74 -21.12 7.16 7.72
C ASP A 74 -19.72 7.75 8.02
N GLN A 75 -19.04 7.22 9.04
CA GLN A 75 -17.68 7.64 9.40
C GLN A 75 -16.69 7.26 8.30
N TYR A 76 -16.77 6.05 7.77
CA TYR A 76 -15.96 5.63 6.61
C TYR A 76 -16.21 6.52 5.40
N THR A 77 -17.48 6.75 5.06
CA THR A 77 -17.88 7.55 3.90
C THR A 77 -17.34 8.97 4.00
N ALA A 78 -17.48 9.62 5.16
CA ALA A 78 -16.98 10.98 5.39
C ALA A 78 -15.45 11.07 5.24
N LEU A 79 -14.71 10.18 5.91
CA LEU A 79 -13.24 10.18 5.88
C LEU A 79 -12.69 9.85 4.49
N ARG A 80 -13.21 8.82 3.84
CA ARG A 80 -12.81 8.45 2.48
C ARG A 80 -13.19 9.52 1.46
N THR A 81 -14.36 10.14 1.57
CA THR A 81 -14.74 11.27 0.70
C THR A 81 -13.74 12.41 0.81
N ALA A 82 -13.30 12.77 2.02
CA ALA A 82 -12.29 13.80 2.21
C ALA A 82 -11.00 13.46 1.47
N ARG A 83 -10.50 12.21 1.62
CA ARG A 83 -9.30 11.73 0.93
C ARG A 83 -9.43 11.71 -0.58
N PHE A 84 -10.56 11.23 -1.11
CA PHE A 84 -10.79 11.11 -2.54
C PHE A 84 -10.90 12.48 -3.23
N ARG A 85 -11.40 13.52 -2.53
CA ARG A 85 -11.49 14.89 -3.04
C ARG A 85 -10.13 15.58 -3.26
N GLN A 86 -9.04 15.00 -2.77
CA GLN A 86 -7.68 15.49 -3.05
C GLN A 86 -7.30 15.29 -4.52
N TYR A 87 -7.87 14.25 -5.14
CA TYR A 87 -7.51 13.81 -6.48
C TYR A 87 -8.30 14.55 -7.55
N ALA A 88 -7.65 14.79 -8.68
CA ALA A 88 -8.27 15.34 -9.87
C ALA A 88 -9.23 14.33 -10.50
N PRO A 89 -10.28 14.80 -11.18
CA PRO A 89 -11.02 13.95 -12.10
C PRO A 89 -10.11 13.47 -13.24
N PRO A 90 -10.40 12.30 -13.85
CA PRO A 90 -9.56 11.78 -14.91
C PRO A 90 -9.62 12.67 -16.16
N PRO A 91 -8.48 12.89 -16.85
CA PRO A 91 -8.46 13.64 -18.09
C PRO A 91 -9.30 12.95 -19.17
N ALA A 92 -9.80 13.72 -20.15
CA ALA A 92 -10.65 13.20 -21.22
C ALA A 92 -10.00 12.04 -21.99
N ALA A 93 -8.70 12.12 -22.24
CA ALA A 93 -7.95 11.08 -22.92
C ALA A 93 -7.94 9.75 -22.16
N LEU A 94 -7.93 9.77 -20.83
CA LEU A 94 -8.02 8.56 -20.01
C LEU A 94 -9.41 7.92 -20.08
N LYS A 95 -10.47 8.74 -20.12
CA LYS A 95 -11.84 8.24 -20.27
C LYS A 95 -12.07 7.58 -21.62
N ALA A 96 -11.34 8.01 -22.65
CA ALA A 96 -11.48 7.55 -24.03
C ALA A 96 -10.73 6.24 -24.34
N PHE A 97 -10.07 5.62 -23.36
CA PHE A 97 -9.42 4.34 -23.55
C PHE A 97 -10.39 3.21 -23.86
N ASP A 98 -9.93 2.24 -24.66
CA ASP A 98 -10.62 0.99 -24.92
C ASP A 98 -10.46 0.06 -23.71
N TRP A 99 -11.34 0.24 -22.73
CA TRP A 99 -11.32 -0.50 -21.47
C TRP A 99 -11.74 -1.97 -21.67
N GLN A 100 -10.90 -2.87 -21.19
CA GLN A 100 -11.10 -4.31 -21.24
C GLN A 100 -11.35 -4.87 -19.84
N THR A 101 -12.24 -5.86 -19.77
CA THR A 101 -12.38 -6.75 -18.62
C THR A 101 -11.50 -7.97 -18.87
N GLY A 102 -10.56 -8.27 -17.96
CA GLY A 102 -9.66 -9.39 -18.15
C GLY A 102 -10.35 -10.76 -18.15
N SER A 103 -9.75 -11.75 -18.81
CA SER A 103 -10.30 -13.11 -18.81
C SER A 103 -10.19 -13.74 -17.41
N GLY A 104 -11.33 -14.26 -16.91
CA GLY A 104 -11.44 -14.77 -15.54
C GLY A 104 -11.61 -13.69 -14.46
N MET A 105 -11.89 -12.43 -14.85
CA MET A 105 -12.26 -11.38 -13.89
C MET A 105 -13.69 -11.55 -13.37
N GLU A 106 -14.58 -12.26 -14.08
CA GLU A 106 -15.95 -12.55 -13.62
C GLU A 106 -15.95 -13.41 -12.34
N ASP A 107 -15.09 -14.42 -12.27
CA ASP A 107 -14.88 -15.22 -11.05
C ASP A 107 -14.28 -14.36 -9.93
N LEU A 108 -13.38 -13.45 -10.29
CA LEU A 108 -12.75 -12.55 -9.33
C LEU A 108 -13.76 -11.53 -8.77
N GLU A 109 -14.67 -10.99 -9.57
CA GLU A 109 -15.70 -10.05 -9.11
C GLU A 109 -16.62 -10.68 -8.06
N GLN A 110 -16.85 -11.99 -8.13
CA GLN A 110 -17.60 -12.70 -7.08
C GLN A 110 -16.82 -12.78 -5.76
N GLU A 111 -15.49 -12.84 -5.82
CA GLU A 111 -14.61 -13.01 -4.67
C GLU A 111 -14.02 -11.68 -4.16
N ILE A 112 -14.09 -10.59 -4.94
CA ILE A 112 -13.43 -9.32 -4.65
C ILE A 112 -14.00 -8.62 -3.41
N GLY A 113 -15.22 -8.97 -3.02
CA GLY A 113 -15.82 -8.54 -1.76
C GLY A 113 -15.02 -8.99 -0.53
N LEU A 114 -14.20 -10.04 -0.62
CA LEU A 114 -13.28 -10.43 0.45
C LEU A 114 -12.24 -9.35 0.75
N LEU A 115 -11.86 -8.54 -0.24
CA LEU A 115 -10.86 -7.49 -0.08
C LEU A 115 -11.35 -6.31 0.78
N SER A 116 -12.66 -6.18 1.01
CA SER A 116 -13.19 -5.13 1.88
C SER A 116 -12.60 -5.22 3.30
N VAL A 117 -12.24 -6.42 3.75
CA VAL A 117 -11.56 -6.65 5.03
C VAL A 117 -10.19 -5.98 5.07
N ALA A 118 -9.43 -6.06 3.96
CA ALA A 118 -8.11 -5.43 3.85
C ALA A 118 -8.19 -3.89 3.83
N PHE A 119 -9.35 -3.33 3.44
CA PHE A 119 -9.55 -1.89 3.35
C PHE A 119 -10.18 -1.26 4.60
N LEU A 120 -10.40 -2.02 5.67
CA LEU A 120 -10.90 -1.48 6.96
C LEU A 120 -10.01 -0.36 7.53
N ARG A 121 -8.71 -0.38 7.24
CA ARG A 121 -7.76 0.65 7.70
C ARG A 121 -7.37 1.65 6.59
N SER A 122 -7.99 1.53 5.42
CA SER A 122 -7.70 2.35 4.24
C SER A 122 -8.73 3.46 4.04
N PHE A 123 -8.24 4.69 4.03
CA PHE A 123 -9.05 5.88 3.76
C PHE A 123 -8.70 6.53 2.42
N ASP A 124 -7.45 6.43 1.99
CA ASP A 124 -6.95 6.95 0.73
C ASP A 124 -7.10 5.92 -0.42
N PRO A 125 -7.45 6.35 -1.66
CA PRO A 125 -7.60 5.45 -2.81
C PRO A 125 -6.29 4.83 -3.31
N VAL A 126 -5.12 5.31 -2.89
CA VAL A 126 -3.81 4.78 -3.30
C VAL A 126 -3.68 3.29 -2.98
N LEU A 127 -4.03 2.85 -1.77
CA LEU A 127 -3.90 1.45 -1.39
C LEU A 127 -4.84 0.54 -2.19
N PRO A 128 -6.17 0.82 -2.29
CA PRO A 128 -7.05 0.10 -3.22
C PRO A 128 -6.51 0.06 -4.65
N ALA A 129 -5.95 1.17 -5.15
CA ALA A 129 -5.37 1.23 -6.48
C ALA A 129 -4.14 0.34 -6.64
N GLN A 130 -3.24 0.27 -5.66
CA GLN A 130 -2.08 -0.62 -5.67
C GLN A 130 -2.50 -2.10 -5.66
N VAL A 131 -3.52 -2.44 -4.87
CA VAL A 131 -4.09 -3.80 -4.82
C VAL A 131 -4.70 -4.15 -6.18
N VAL A 132 -5.59 -3.32 -6.70
CA VAL A 132 -6.20 -3.51 -8.03
C VAL A 132 -5.12 -3.61 -9.11
N THR A 133 -4.07 -2.79 -9.01
CA THR A 133 -2.98 -2.81 -9.99
C THR A 133 -2.25 -4.14 -10.03
N SER A 134 -2.01 -4.73 -8.86
CA SER A 134 -1.28 -5.99 -8.76
C SER A 134 -2.14 -7.20 -9.12
N ILE A 135 -3.44 -7.11 -8.87
CA ILE A 135 -4.43 -8.09 -9.32
C ILE A 135 -4.50 -8.11 -10.85
N LEU A 136 -4.70 -6.93 -11.44
CA LEU A 136 -4.86 -6.78 -12.88
C LEU A 136 -3.57 -7.07 -13.63
N SER A 137 -2.41 -6.63 -13.15
CA SER A 137 -1.12 -6.94 -13.80
C SER A 137 -0.88 -8.45 -13.92
N THR A 138 -1.21 -9.21 -12.87
CA THR A 138 -1.12 -10.68 -12.90
C THR A 138 -2.10 -11.29 -13.90
N GLY A 139 -3.32 -10.75 -13.98
CA GLY A 139 -4.32 -11.14 -14.98
C GLY A 139 -3.85 -10.85 -16.41
N ILE A 140 -3.31 -9.66 -16.65
CA ILE A 140 -2.77 -9.22 -17.94
C ILE A 140 -1.61 -10.11 -18.38
N ALA A 141 -0.67 -10.42 -17.47
CA ALA A 141 0.45 -11.31 -17.77
C ALA A 141 -0.03 -12.71 -18.17
N ALA A 142 -1.03 -13.26 -17.46
CA ALA A 142 -1.62 -14.54 -17.79
C ALA A 142 -2.39 -14.52 -19.12
N MET A 143 -3.11 -13.44 -19.42
CA MET A 143 -3.85 -13.28 -20.68
C MET A 143 -2.95 -13.22 -21.90
N ASN A 144 -1.82 -12.53 -21.78
CA ASN A 144 -0.88 -12.30 -22.88
C ASN A 144 0.27 -13.31 -22.91
N ASN A 145 0.29 -14.28 -21.99
CA ASN A 145 1.37 -15.24 -21.82
C ASN A 145 2.76 -14.56 -21.74
N LEU A 146 2.84 -13.47 -20.97
CA LEU A 146 4.08 -12.68 -20.86
C LEU A 146 5.18 -13.51 -20.20
N PRO A 147 6.40 -13.53 -20.76
CA PRO A 147 7.58 -14.05 -20.07
C PRO A 147 7.81 -13.36 -18.72
N THR A 148 8.42 -14.08 -17.77
CA THR A 148 8.76 -13.54 -16.44
C THR A 148 9.54 -12.23 -16.56
N ASP A 149 10.49 -12.17 -17.48
CA ASP A 149 11.41 -11.04 -17.65
C ASP A 149 10.65 -9.76 -18.08
N GLU A 150 9.68 -9.91 -18.99
CA GLU A 150 8.80 -8.80 -19.41
C GLU A 150 7.87 -8.35 -18.28
N PHE A 151 7.36 -9.30 -17.50
CA PHE A 151 6.54 -8.98 -16.34
C PHE A 151 7.33 -8.26 -15.23
N MET A 152 8.60 -8.65 -15.03
CA MET A 152 9.50 -7.98 -14.11
C MET A 152 9.87 -6.58 -14.60
N ALA A 153 10.12 -6.41 -15.90
CA ALA A 153 10.37 -5.10 -16.51
C ALA A 153 9.21 -4.12 -16.29
N TYR A 154 7.96 -4.62 -16.30
CA TYR A 154 6.80 -3.81 -15.92
C TYR A 154 6.89 -3.27 -14.49
N TYR A 155 7.19 -4.12 -13.50
CA TYR A 155 7.33 -3.68 -12.10
C TYR A 155 8.51 -2.74 -11.90
N GLN A 156 9.65 -3.00 -12.55
CA GLN A 156 10.82 -2.12 -12.50
C GLN A 156 10.50 -0.73 -13.06
N LYS A 157 9.83 -0.67 -14.21
CA LYS A 157 9.38 0.59 -14.81
C LYS A 157 8.42 1.34 -13.89
N ARG A 158 7.45 0.65 -13.27
CA ARG A 158 6.51 1.24 -12.32
C ARG A 158 7.21 1.76 -11.07
N ASP A 159 8.19 1.03 -10.53
CA ASP A 159 8.97 1.46 -9.37
C ASP A 159 9.79 2.72 -9.65
N ILE A 160 10.30 2.87 -10.87
CA ILE A 160 11.13 4.02 -11.26
C ILE A 160 10.28 5.29 -11.49
N PHE A 161 9.16 5.16 -12.20
CA PHE A 161 8.40 6.32 -12.70
C PHE A 161 7.05 6.54 -11.99
N GLY A 162 6.69 5.66 -11.05
CA GLY A 162 5.45 5.73 -10.30
C GLY A 162 4.19 5.53 -11.16
N PHE A 163 3.07 5.98 -10.60
CA PHE A 163 1.76 5.99 -11.25
C PHE A 163 1.02 7.29 -10.90
N GLN A 164 0.03 7.64 -11.71
CA GLN A 164 -0.90 8.73 -11.46
C GLN A 164 -2.26 8.17 -11.06
N LEU A 165 -2.92 8.85 -10.12
CA LEU A 165 -4.23 8.47 -9.60
C LEU A 165 -5.26 9.58 -9.85
N TYR A 166 -6.45 9.21 -10.30
CA TYR A 166 -7.57 10.12 -10.50
C TYR A 166 -8.81 9.51 -9.88
N ALA A 167 -9.72 10.34 -9.40
CA ALA A 167 -10.94 9.89 -8.78
C ALA A 167 -12.11 10.83 -9.10
N ALA A 168 -13.30 10.26 -9.26
CA ALA A 168 -14.53 11.02 -9.45
C ALA A 168 -15.72 10.28 -8.82
N PRO A 169 -16.71 11.02 -8.27
CA PRO A 169 -17.92 10.40 -7.76
C PRO A 169 -18.76 9.81 -8.90
N VAL A 170 -19.29 8.61 -8.70
CA VAL A 170 -20.33 7.99 -9.53
C VAL A 170 -21.69 8.20 -8.88
N THR A 171 -21.75 7.97 -7.56
CA THR A 171 -22.88 8.28 -6.69
C THR A 171 -22.38 8.96 -5.41
N GLU A 172 -23.24 9.15 -4.40
CA GLU A 172 -22.82 9.67 -3.09
C GLU A 172 -21.86 8.71 -2.36
N ASP A 173 -22.12 7.40 -2.46
CA ASP A 173 -21.38 6.36 -1.74
C ASP A 173 -20.36 5.62 -2.61
N GLU A 174 -20.37 5.83 -3.93
CA GLU A 174 -19.47 5.13 -4.86
C GLU A 174 -18.64 6.12 -5.67
N TRP A 175 -17.33 5.87 -5.70
CA TRP A 175 -16.37 6.61 -6.52
C TRP A 175 -15.69 5.69 -7.52
N GLN A 176 -15.47 6.21 -8.72
CA GLN A 176 -14.62 5.55 -9.70
C GLN A 176 -13.20 6.10 -9.55
N VAL A 177 -12.24 5.18 -9.56
CA VAL A 177 -10.82 5.47 -9.46
C VAL A 177 -10.16 5.04 -10.76
N TRP A 178 -9.20 5.84 -11.23
CA TRP A 178 -8.32 5.51 -12.34
C TRP A 178 -6.88 5.58 -11.87
N CYS A 179 -6.13 4.50 -12.06
CA CYS A 179 -4.70 4.42 -11.80
C CYS A 179 -4.01 4.19 -13.14
N ALA A 180 -3.00 5.00 -13.46
CA ALA A 180 -2.25 4.82 -14.69
C ALA A 180 -0.76 4.92 -14.43
N ASP A 181 -0.03 3.90 -14.83
CA ASP A 181 1.42 3.97 -14.93
C ASP A 181 1.85 4.22 -16.38
N ARG A 182 3.10 3.91 -16.70
CA ARG A 182 3.68 4.12 -18.03
C ARG A 182 3.39 2.99 -19.02
N THR A 183 2.64 1.97 -18.62
CA THR A 183 2.39 0.74 -19.39
C THR A 183 0.90 0.42 -19.44
N TYR A 184 0.22 0.46 -18.29
CA TYR A 184 -1.21 0.15 -18.19
C TYR A 184 -1.96 1.23 -17.41
N ALA A 185 -3.22 1.39 -17.80
CA ALA A 185 -4.21 2.15 -17.06
C ALA A 185 -5.27 1.19 -16.56
N MET A 186 -5.80 1.46 -15.39
CA MET A 186 -6.72 0.59 -14.67
C MET A 186 -7.79 1.44 -14.04
N THR A 187 -9.01 0.92 -14.00
CA THR A 187 -10.12 1.59 -13.35
C THR A 187 -10.98 0.61 -12.59
N PHE A 188 -11.57 1.10 -11.50
CA PHE A 188 -12.45 0.34 -10.63
C PHE A 188 -13.41 1.28 -9.91
N HIS A 189 -14.53 0.74 -9.49
CA HIS A 189 -15.44 1.38 -8.55
C HIS A 189 -15.04 0.99 -7.12
N PHE A 190 -15.16 1.95 -6.21
CA PHE A 190 -14.90 1.77 -4.79
C PHE A 190 -16.07 2.33 -3.99
N ASP A 191 -16.72 1.46 -3.24
CA ASP A 191 -17.76 1.82 -2.29
C ASP A 191 -17.10 2.43 -1.04
N LEU A 192 -17.35 3.73 -0.82
CA LEU A 192 -16.76 4.47 0.29
C LEU A 192 -17.27 4.01 1.65
N ARG A 193 -18.47 3.43 1.74
CA ARG A 193 -19.04 2.93 2.99
C ARG A 193 -18.46 1.57 3.36
N THR A 194 -18.43 0.65 2.40
CA THR A 194 -18.11 -0.76 2.66
C THR A 194 -16.68 -1.15 2.29
N GLY A 195 -15.99 -0.34 1.49
CA GLY A 195 -14.67 -0.66 0.95
C GLY A 195 -14.69 -1.76 -0.11
N LYS A 196 -15.86 -2.08 -0.68
CA LYS A 196 -15.95 -3.07 -1.76
C LYS A 196 -15.43 -2.48 -3.07
N LEU A 197 -14.72 -3.33 -3.81
CA LEU A 197 -14.29 -3.05 -5.18
C LEU A 197 -15.31 -3.62 -6.17
N GLY A 198 -15.43 -2.99 -7.34
CA GLY A 198 -16.24 -3.50 -8.45
C GLY A 198 -15.81 -2.91 -9.79
N SER A 199 -16.34 -3.45 -10.88
CA SER A 199 -16.14 -2.91 -12.24
C SER A 199 -14.66 -2.77 -12.63
N LEU A 200 -13.83 -3.79 -12.34
CA LEU A 200 -12.38 -3.74 -12.59
C LEU A 200 -12.12 -3.85 -14.10
N LYS A 201 -11.44 -2.84 -14.65
CA LYS A 201 -11.05 -2.79 -16.06
C LYS A 201 -9.62 -2.32 -16.21
N PHE A 202 -8.99 -2.68 -17.33
CA PHE A 202 -7.67 -2.20 -17.70
C PHE A 202 -7.61 -1.79 -19.18
N ALA A 203 -6.59 -1.03 -19.53
CA ALA A 203 -6.25 -0.66 -20.89
C ALA A 203 -4.72 -0.49 -21.00
N GLN A 204 -4.17 -0.65 -22.21
CA GLN A 204 -2.77 -0.31 -22.47
C GLN A 204 -2.63 1.21 -22.57
N VAL A 205 -1.58 1.77 -21.96
CA VAL A 205 -1.35 3.21 -21.98
C VAL A 205 -0.73 3.63 -23.31
N HIS A 206 -1.38 4.60 -23.95
CA HIS A 206 -0.79 5.38 -25.04
C HIS A 206 -0.11 6.64 -24.48
N PRO A 207 0.87 7.22 -25.20
CA PRO A 207 1.49 8.48 -24.81
C PRO A 207 0.42 9.59 -24.64
N ILE A 208 0.20 10.02 -23.41
CA ILE A 208 -0.75 11.07 -23.04
C ILE A 208 -0.02 12.09 -22.18
N GLN A 209 -0.41 13.36 -22.29
CA GLN A 209 -0.05 14.38 -21.32
C GLN A 209 -0.97 14.27 -20.11
N TRP A 210 -0.44 13.73 -19.02
CA TRP A 210 -1.20 13.53 -17.79
C TRP A 210 -1.15 14.80 -16.93
N PRO A 211 -2.29 15.37 -16.53
CA PRO A 211 -2.32 16.44 -15.54
C PRO A 211 -1.92 15.90 -14.16
N ALA A 212 -1.68 16.78 -13.20
CA ALA A 212 -1.41 16.37 -11.82
C ALA A 212 -2.57 15.52 -11.25
N SER A 213 -2.24 14.41 -10.59
CA SER A 213 -3.18 13.50 -9.93
C SER A 213 -3.80 14.14 -8.69
N VAL A 214 -3.00 14.81 -7.88
CA VAL A 214 -3.43 15.47 -6.65
C VAL A 214 -3.47 16.97 -6.89
N ILE A 215 -4.65 17.58 -6.68
CA ILE A 215 -4.89 19.01 -6.95
C ILE A 215 -5.35 19.78 -5.70
N LYS A 216 -5.72 19.07 -4.64
CA LYS A 216 -6.19 19.65 -3.37
C LYS A 216 -5.62 18.86 -2.19
N PRO A 217 -4.29 18.87 -1.98
CA PRO A 217 -3.70 18.16 -0.85
C PRO A 217 -4.31 18.65 0.47
N MET A 218 -4.66 17.73 1.36
CA MET A 218 -5.30 18.05 2.64
C MET A 218 -4.32 18.55 3.71
N ASP A 219 -3.05 18.18 3.57
CA ASP A 219 -1.97 18.49 4.51
C ASP A 219 -0.63 18.56 3.77
N ASP A 220 0.43 19.00 4.48
CA ASP A 220 1.76 19.14 3.88
C ASP A 220 2.37 17.77 3.50
N ALA A 221 1.95 16.68 4.18
CA ALA A 221 2.34 15.32 3.82
C ALA A 221 1.80 14.94 2.42
N ALA A 222 0.50 15.18 2.19
CA ALA A 222 -0.14 14.98 0.90
C ALA A 222 0.48 15.88 -0.19
N SER A 223 0.85 17.12 0.16
CA SER A 223 1.54 18.02 -0.77
C SER A 223 2.90 17.49 -1.19
N LEU A 224 3.76 17.10 -0.22
CA LEU A 224 5.08 16.54 -0.51
C LEU A 224 4.98 15.26 -1.35
N MET A 225 4.02 14.38 -1.04
CA MET A 225 3.74 13.19 -1.86
C MET A 225 3.33 13.54 -3.29
N ALA A 226 2.42 14.49 -3.46
CA ALA A 226 1.96 14.93 -4.77
C ALA A 226 3.08 15.53 -5.62
N GLU A 227 3.92 16.36 -5.00
CA GLU A 227 5.08 17.00 -5.62
C GLU A 227 6.12 15.94 -6.05
N GLU A 228 6.43 14.96 -5.18
CA GLU A 228 7.34 13.85 -5.47
C GLU A 228 6.80 12.95 -6.59
N MET A 229 5.53 12.53 -6.51
CA MET A 229 4.87 11.74 -7.56
C MET A 229 4.91 12.45 -8.91
N ARG A 230 4.70 13.78 -8.92
CA ARG A 230 4.79 14.57 -10.14
C ARG A 230 6.21 14.64 -10.67
N LEU A 231 7.17 14.84 -9.78
CA LEU A 231 8.59 14.94 -10.10
C LEU A 231 9.12 13.66 -10.75
N THR A 232 8.85 12.50 -10.16
CA THR A 232 9.25 11.19 -10.69
C THR A 232 8.53 10.86 -11.99
N TRP A 233 7.24 11.18 -12.07
CA TRP A 233 6.47 11.02 -13.29
C TRP A 233 7.10 11.80 -14.45
N ASP A 234 7.40 13.09 -14.28
CA ASP A 234 7.90 13.96 -15.35
C ASP A 234 9.31 13.60 -15.86
N GLN A 235 10.02 12.69 -15.17
CA GLN A 235 11.29 12.11 -15.65
C GLN A 235 11.13 11.13 -16.81
N TYR A 236 9.92 10.60 -17.04
CA TYR A 236 9.73 9.62 -18.10
C TYR A 236 10.03 10.20 -19.48
N ARG A 237 10.79 9.44 -20.28
CA ARG A 237 11.11 9.76 -21.69
C ARG A 237 10.88 8.53 -22.56
N SER A 238 11.46 7.42 -22.14
CA SER A 238 11.31 6.07 -22.68
C SER A 238 11.79 5.09 -21.61
N TYR A 239 11.55 3.79 -21.77
CA TYR A 239 12.11 2.79 -20.86
C TYR A 239 12.84 1.70 -21.64
N ASN A 240 14.07 1.41 -21.21
CA ASN A 240 14.86 0.27 -21.67
C ASN A 240 15.32 -0.51 -20.42
N PRO A 241 14.91 -1.77 -20.24
CA PRO A 241 15.32 -2.58 -19.09
C PRO A 241 16.84 -2.66 -18.89
N GLU A 242 17.63 -2.67 -19.96
CA GLU A 242 19.11 -2.71 -19.88
C GLU A 242 19.70 -1.45 -19.23
N ARG A 243 18.94 -0.36 -19.15
CA ARG A 243 19.33 0.92 -18.53
C ARG A 243 18.67 1.14 -17.18
N GLU A 244 18.08 0.12 -16.57
CA GLU A 244 17.37 0.23 -15.29
C GLU A 244 18.19 0.98 -14.22
N THR A 245 19.46 0.59 -14.04
CA THR A 245 20.35 1.22 -13.05
C THR A 245 20.52 2.72 -13.30
N ALA A 246 20.65 3.15 -14.56
CA ALA A 246 20.79 4.56 -14.91
C ALA A 246 19.51 5.35 -14.59
N TYR A 247 18.33 4.77 -14.88
CA TYR A 247 17.06 5.40 -14.52
C TYR A 247 16.88 5.51 -13.01
N ARG A 248 17.27 4.49 -12.23
CA ARG A 248 17.25 4.55 -10.76
C ARG A 248 18.18 5.64 -10.22
N GLN A 249 19.40 5.74 -10.73
CA GLN A 249 20.33 6.80 -10.34
C GLN A 249 19.79 8.20 -10.65
N GLN A 250 19.17 8.39 -11.82
CA GLN A 250 18.52 9.65 -12.17
C GLN A 250 17.35 9.97 -11.25
N ARG A 251 16.45 9.00 -11.00
CA ARG A 251 15.35 9.15 -10.02
C ARG A 251 15.90 9.61 -8.67
N ASN A 252 16.92 8.92 -8.17
CA ASN A 252 17.50 9.19 -6.86
C ASN A 252 18.12 10.59 -6.79
N THR A 253 18.83 11.03 -7.83
CA THR A 253 19.39 12.39 -7.92
C THR A 253 18.30 13.46 -7.85
N VAL A 254 17.20 13.24 -8.57
CA VAL A 254 16.09 14.18 -8.66
C VAL A 254 15.32 14.25 -7.33
N VAL A 255 15.05 13.12 -6.70
CA VAL A 255 14.37 13.04 -5.40
C VAL A 255 15.26 13.62 -4.28
N ASP A 256 16.56 13.36 -4.31
CA ASP A 256 17.55 13.95 -3.40
C ASP A 256 17.54 15.48 -3.48
N SER A 257 17.64 16.04 -4.68
CA SER A 257 17.55 17.49 -4.89
C SER A 257 16.22 18.10 -4.41
N PHE A 258 15.12 17.34 -4.52
CA PHE A 258 13.81 17.77 -4.01
C PHE A 258 13.76 17.74 -2.48
N TYR A 259 14.30 16.69 -1.88
CA TYR A 259 14.41 16.55 -0.43
C TYR A 259 15.26 17.66 0.17
N GLU A 260 16.45 17.95 -0.36
CA GLU A 260 17.33 19.02 0.13
C GLU A 260 16.62 20.39 0.13
N LYS A 261 15.85 20.69 -0.91
CA LYS A 261 15.08 21.94 -1.02
C LYS A 261 13.89 22.02 -0.04
N ASN A 262 13.38 20.88 0.40
CA ASN A 262 12.19 20.77 1.24
C ASN A 262 12.49 20.10 2.59
N GLN A 263 13.76 20.04 3.02
CA GLN A 263 14.21 19.20 4.13
C GLN A 263 13.42 19.48 5.42
N GLU A 264 13.20 20.76 5.73
CA GLU A 264 12.43 21.17 6.91
C GLU A 264 10.96 20.72 6.84
N ARG A 265 10.33 20.75 5.65
CA ARG A 265 8.96 20.24 5.47
C ARG A 265 8.91 18.73 5.74
N PHE A 266 9.87 17.98 5.22
CA PHE A 266 9.98 16.54 5.50
C PHE A 266 10.21 16.24 6.99
N ILE A 267 11.14 16.94 7.64
CA ILE A 267 11.41 16.78 9.08
C ILE A 267 10.14 17.02 9.89
N ASN A 268 9.45 18.14 9.62
CA ASN A 268 8.23 18.52 10.34
C ASN A 268 7.12 17.48 10.17
N VAL A 269 6.81 17.09 8.94
CA VAL A 269 5.75 16.10 8.68
C VAL A 269 6.07 14.76 9.32
N ARG A 270 7.31 14.26 9.16
CA ARG A 270 7.74 12.99 9.75
C ARG A 270 7.67 13.04 11.28
N ALA A 271 8.15 14.12 11.90
CA ALA A 271 8.10 14.30 13.35
C ALA A 271 6.66 14.37 13.87
N THR A 272 5.77 15.13 13.23
CA THR A 272 4.34 15.19 13.57
C THR A 272 3.70 13.80 13.49
N ARG A 273 4.06 13.00 12.47
CA ARG A 273 3.52 11.65 12.33
C ARG A 273 4.00 10.73 13.45
N LEU A 274 5.30 10.75 13.78
CA LEU A 274 5.87 9.91 14.83
C LEU A 274 5.33 10.26 16.22
N GLN A 275 5.03 11.53 16.49
CA GLN A 275 4.45 11.97 17.76
C GLN A 275 3.13 11.26 18.13
N LEU A 276 2.39 10.74 17.16
CA LEU A 276 1.14 10.00 17.39
C LEU A 276 1.37 8.62 18.04
N TYR A 277 2.61 8.13 18.02
CA TYR A 277 2.98 6.79 18.45
C TYR A 277 3.95 6.81 19.63
N VAL A 278 4.07 7.92 20.36
CA VAL A 278 4.99 8.03 21.51
C VAL A 278 4.49 7.15 22.64
N LYS A 279 5.21 6.05 22.90
CA LYS A 279 4.89 5.00 23.87
C LYS A 279 6.19 4.31 24.30
N ASP A 280 6.13 3.59 25.42
CA ASP A 280 7.24 2.74 25.87
C ASP A 280 7.52 1.61 24.87
N ALA A 281 8.76 1.14 24.83
CA ALA A 281 9.16 0.05 23.95
C ALA A 281 8.30 -1.22 24.19
N PRO A 282 7.88 -1.92 23.13
CA PRO A 282 7.00 -3.07 23.27
C PRO A 282 7.73 -4.28 23.88
N ALA A 283 6.98 -5.10 24.63
CA ALA A 283 7.43 -6.43 24.96
C ALA A 283 7.35 -7.33 23.71
N LEU A 284 8.48 -7.93 23.30
CA LEU A 284 8.55 -8.84 22.15
C LEU A 284 8.42 -10.31 22.56
N THR A 285 7.53 -10.60 23.51
CA THR A 285 7.31 -11.97 24.01
C THR A 285 6.85 -12.90 22.88
N GLY A 286 7.54 -14.02 22.70
CA GLY A 286 7.24 -15.02 21.67
C GLY A 286 7.83 -14.72 20.30
N TYR A 287 8.53 -13.59 20.13
CA TYR A 287 9.25 -13.28 18.90
C TYR A 287 10.69 -13.81 18.97
N LYS A 288 11.19 -14.30 17.83
CA LYS A 288 12.59 -14.67 17.64
C LYS A 288 13.29 -13.63 16.77
N GLU A 289 14.35 -13.03 17.29
CA GLU A 289 15.20 -12.12 16.52
C GLU A 289 15.98 -12.90 15.45
N LEU A 290 15.96 -12.40 14.22
CA LEU A 290 16.74 -12.96 13.11
C LEU A 290 18.02 -12.16 12.84
N THR A 291 18.06 -10.90 13.26
CA THR A 291 19.18 -9.99 13.05
C THR A 291 20.24 -10.10 14.15
N THR A 292 21.47 -9.76 13.80
CA THR A 292 22.51 -9.34 14.74
C THR A 292 22.92 -7.90 14.43
N PRO A 293 23.58 -7.16 15.34
CA PRO A 293 23.90 -5.75 15.14
C PRO A 293 24.64 -5.40 13.84
N ASP A 294 25.44 -6.34 13.32
CA ASP A 294 26.29 -6.11 12.14
C ASP A 294 25.66 -6.58 10.81
N MET A 295 24.42 -7.09 10.83
CA MET A 295 23.79 -7.62 9.62
C MET A 295 23.30 -6.51 8.68
N PRO A 296 23.75 -6.47 7.42
CA PRO A 296 23.35 -5.43 6.47
C PRO A 296 22.05 -5.80 5.75
N VAL A 297 20.92 -5.79 6.46
CA VAL A 297 19.60 -6.20 5.94
C VAL A 297 19.23 -5.47 4.64
N LEU A 298 19.65 -4.21 4.48
CA LEU A 298 19.38 -3.37 3.29
C LEU A 298 20.46 -3.43 2.20
N ARG A 299 21.45 -4.35 2.26
CA ARG A 299 22.61 -4.36 1.36
C ARG A 299 22.24 -4.37 -0.13
N ASN A 300 21.19 -5.10 -0.48
CA ASN A 300 20.79 -5.35 -1.86
C ASN A 300 19.54 -4.55 -2.26
N THR A 301 19.22 -3.47 -1.54
CA THR A 301 18.07 -2.61 -1.84
C THR A 301 18.49 -1.16 -2.04
N ASP A 302 17.69 -0.42 -2.82
CA ASP A 302 17.87 1.03 -2.94
C ASP A 302 17.45 1.71 -1.64
N THR A 303 18.39 2.37 -0.97
CA THR A 303 18.15 3.10 0.28
C THR A 303 18.09 4.62 0.08
N VAL A 304 18.52 5.13 -1.08
CA VAL A 304 18.56 6.57 -1.36
C VAL A 304 17.16 7.09 -1.63
N TYR A 305 16.41 6.41 -2.50
CA TYR A 305 15.04 6.81 -2.79
C TYR A 305 14.15 6.78 -1.53
N PRO A 306 14.06 5.68 -0.76
CA PRO A 306 13.30 5.66 0.50
C PRO A 306 13.68 6.78 1.46
N ALA A 307 14.98 7.06 1.64
CA ALA A 307 15.43 8.11 2.55
C ALA A 307 14.86 9.49 2.19
N HIS A 308 14.76 9.79 0.91
CA HIS A 308 14.41 11.13 0.42
C HIS A 308 12.96 11.24 -0.09
N ALA A 309 12.23 10.13 -0.21
CA ALA A 309 10.82 10.11 -0.61
C ALA A 309 9.85 9.70 0.51
N PHE A 310 10.24 8.84 1.45
CA PHE A 310 9.31 8.34 2.46
C PHE A 310 8.95 9.40 3.49
N ILE A 311 7.67 9.47 3.83
CA ILE A 311 7.10 10.43 4.79
C ILE A 311 6.55 9.70 6.02
N TYR A 312 6.16 8.43 5.85
CA TYR A 312 5.49 7.62 6.86
C TYR A 312 6.41 6.48 7.33
N PRO A 313 6.49 6.20 8.66
CA PRO A 313 7.32 5.11 9.18
C PRO A 313 6.94 3.76 8.57
N GLU A 314 5.66 3.58 8.28
CA GLU A 314 5.15 2.35 7.72
C GLU A 314 5.77 2.08 6.32
N GLN A 315 6.17 3.10 5.55
CA GLN A 315 6.91 2.94 4.28
C GLN A 315 8.28 2.28 4.48
N TRP A 316 8.99 2.67 5.52
CA TRP A 316 10.23 2.01 5.90
C TRP A 316 9.99 0.59 6.38
N GLU A 317 8.92 0.33 7.13
CA GLU A 317 8.59 -1.02 7.61
C GLU A 317 8.36 -2.00 6.47
N VAL A 318 7.62 -1.59 5.42
CA VAL A 318 7.44 -2.42 4.23
C VAL A 318 8.76 -2.65 3.51
N HIS A 319 9.57 -1.60 3.34
CA HIS A 319 10.85 -1.71 2.67
C HIS A 319 11.81 -2.64 3.42
N ILE A 320 11.92 -2.48 4.74
CA ILE A 320 12.74 -3.32 5.63
C ILE A 320 12.20 -4.76 5.63
N GLY A 321 10.89 -4.95 5.76
CA GLY A 321 10.27 -6.28 5.75
C GLY A 321 10.57 -7.03 4.45
N ASN A 322 10.44 -6.36 3.30
CA ASN A 322 10.77 -6.94 2.00
C ASN A 322 12.26 -7.26 1.87
N ALA A 323 13.14 -6.36 2.32
CA ALA A 323 14.58 -6.58 2.32
C ALA A 323 14.97 -7.76 3.22
N ALA A 324 14.41 -7.84 4.43
CA ALA A 324 14.62 -8.94 5.36
C ALA A 324 14.14 -10.29 4.79
N ASN A 325 12.98 -10.31 4.12
CA ASN A 325 12.50 -11.53 3.46
C ASN A 325 13.48 -12.05 2.42
N GLY A 326 14.05 -11.16 1.59
CA GLY A 326 15.08 -11.52 0.62
C GLY A 326 16.40 -11.94 1.27
N TYR A 327 16.84 -11.21 2.29
CA TYR A 327 18.11 -11.45 2.98
C TYR A 327 18.14 -12.78 3.75
N PHE A 328 17.04 -13.13 4.43
CA PHE A 328 16.92 -14.36 5.20
C PHE A 328 16.30 -15.53 4.41
N GLU A 329 16.08 -15.35 3.10
CA GLU A 329 15.46 -16.35 2.21
C GLU A 329 14.14 -16.92 2.77
N LEU A 330 13.33 -16.06 3.39
CA LEU A 330 12.07 -16.49 4.01
C LEU A 330 11.10 -16.95 2.93
N GLY A 331 10.56 -18.17 3.08
CA GLY A 331 9.73 -18.78 2.05
C GLY A 331 8.50 -17.94 1.68
N PRO A 332 8.00 -18.03 0.43
CA PRO A 332 6.90 -17.19 -0.06
C PRO A 332 5.60 -17.37 0.72
N ASN A 333 5.37 -18.57 1.28
CA ASN A 333 4.22 -18.84 2.14
C ASN A 333 4.30 -18.09 3.48
N ASP A 334 5.50 -17.90 4.03
CA ASP A 334 5.69 -17.20 5.29
C ASP A 334 5.60 -15.69 5.10
N LEU A 335 6.15 -15.17 4.00
CA LEU A 335 5.94 -13.79 3.57
C LEU A 335 4.45 -13.48 3.43
N ARG A 336 3.69 -14.37 2.75
CA ARG A 336 2.23 -14.24 2.61
C ARG A 336 1.56 -14.16 3.97
N LYS A 337 1.81 -15.13 4.87
CA LYS A 337 1.20 -15.16 6.21
C LYS A 337 1.50 -13.89 6.99
N ARG A 338 2.75 -13.42 7.01
CA ARG A 338 3.13 -12.20 7.73
C ARG A 338 2.46 -10.94 7.18
N THR A 339 2.45 -10.81 5.85
CA THR A 339 1.82 -9.66 5.17
C THR A 339 0.31 -9.64 5.38
N SER A 340 -0.35 -10.80 5.22
CA SER A 340 -1.78 -10.97 5.51
C SER A 340 -2.10 -10.63 6.97
N ALA A 341 -1.30 -11.15 7.92
CA ALA A 341 -1.52 -10.89 9.34
C ALA A 341 -1.40 -9.39 9.67
N ALA A 342 -0.41 -8.69 9.11
CA ALA A 342 -0.26 -7.24 9.30
C ALA A 342 -1.46 -6.45 8.73
N GLY A 343 -1.98 -6.83 7.56
CA GLY A 343 -3.15 -6.19 6.97
C GLY A 343 -4.45 -6.43 7.78
N LEU A 344 -4.63 -7.66 8.26
CA LEU A 344 -5.84 -8.09 8.98
C LEU A 344 -5.88 -7.60 10.42
N TYR A 345 -4.80 -7.83 11.16
CA TYR A 345 -4.72 -7.56 12.60
C TYR A 345 -4.08 -6.22 12.94
N GLY A 346 -3.63 -5.47 11.92
CA GLY A 346 -2.98 -4.19 12.10
C GLY A 346 -1.52 -4.31 12.52
N VAL A 347 -0.87 -3.15 12.61
CA VAL A 347 0.50 -2.99 13.10
C VAL A 347 0.45 -1.95 14.20
N GLN A 348 1.03 -2.29 15.35
CA GLN A 348 1.19 -1.35 16.45
C GLN A 348 2.53 -0.65 16.35
N HIS A 349 2.48 0.68 16.39
CA HIS A 349 3.66 1.53 16.35
C HIS A 349 4.00 2.07 17.74
N TYR A 350 5.30 2.06 18.02
CA TYR A 350 5.90 2.62 19.22
C TYR A 350 7.08 3.46 18.77
N THR A 351 7.17 4.69 19.27
CA THR A 351 8.23 5.61 18.86
C THR A 351 8.82 6.30 20.07
N HIS A 352 10.12 6.54 20.00
CA HIS A 352 10.85 7.26 21.03
C HIS A 352 11.83 8.22 20.36
N LYS A 353 11.72 9.51 20.68
CA LYS A 353 12.69 10.51 20.22
C LYS A 353 13.96 10.37 21.04
N THR A 354 15.09 10.16 20.38
CA THR A 354 16.39 10.07 21.05
C THR A 354 17.06 11.44 21.10
N THR A 355 18.09 11.68 20.26
CA THR A 355 18.84 12.93 20.22
C THR A 355 18.69 13.62 18.87
N GLY A 356 18.50 14.95 18.89
CA GLY A 356 18.32 15.73 17.66
C GLY A 356 17.08 15.29 16.88
N ASP A 357 17.27 14.91 15.62
CA ASP A 357 16.22 14.48 14.69
C ASP A 357 16.15 12.95 14.54
N GLN A 358 16.68 12.20 15.52
CA GLN A 358 16.66 10.74 15.50
C GLN A 358 15.50 10.17 16.31
N TRP A 359 14.84 9.17 15.74
CA TRP A 359 13.69 8.49 16.33
C TRP A 359 13.88 6.99 16.27
N GLU A 360 13.75 6.34 17.42
CA GLU A 360 13.57 4.90 17.50
C GLU A 360 12.14 4.54 17.18
N ILE A 361 11.95 3.52 16.36
CA ILE A 361 10.65 3.10 15.86
C ILE A 361 10.57 1.58 15.99
N TRP A 362 9.51 1.11 16.65
CA TRP A 362 9.09 -0.29 16.62
C TRP A 362 7.76 -0.41 15.91
N ALA A 363 7.67 -1.37 15.01
CA ALA A 363 6.45 -1.78 14.34
C ALA A 363 6.20 -3.25 14.64
N VAL A 364 5.11 -3.53 15.35
CA VAL A 364 4.78 -4.87 15.86
C VAL A 364 3.44 -5.32 15.29
N SER A 365 3.46 -6.33 14.43
CA SER A 365 2.27 -7.04 13.97
C SER A 365 2.20 -8.41 14.62
N ASP A 366 1.10 -9.13 14.43
CA ASP A 366 0.94 -10.46 15.01
C ASP A 366 1.96 -11.53 14.55
N ALA A 367 2.72 -11.25 13.49
CA ALA A 367 3.60 -12.23 12.85
C ALA A 367 5.04 -11.75 12.65
N GLN A 368 5.31 -10.45 12.79
CA GLN A 368 6.66 -9.88 12.74
C GLN A 368 6.79 -8.64 13.61
N ALA A 369 8.02 -8.33 14.00
CA ALA A 369 8.37 -7.04 14.56
C ALA A 369 9.59 -6.46 13.83
N ILE A 370 9.62 -5.14 13.71
CA ILE A 370 10.71 -4.38 13.08
C ILE A 370 11.11 -3.27 14.05
N TYR A 371 12.40 -3.08 14.24
CA TYR A 371 12.98 -1.93 14.92
C TYR A 371 13.98 -1.25 14.00
N TYR A 372 14.04 0.07 14.05
CA TYR A 372 15.05 0.87 13.38
C TYR A 372 15.14 2.26 14.03
N VAL A 373 16.26 2.93 13.80
CA VAL A 373 16.41 4.36 14.08
C VAL A 373 16.27 5.12 12.78
N TRP A 374 15.34 6.08 12.73
CA TRP A 374 15.16 6.98 11.60
C TRP A 374 15.75 8.35 11.92
N ASP A 375 16.75 8.75 11.14
CA ASP A 375 17.29 10.11 11.17
C ASP A 375 16.47 10.99 10.22
N LEU A 376 15.64 11.88 10.76
CA LEU A 376 14.72 12.67 9.93
C LEU A 376 15.44 13.71 9.05
N ARG A 377 16.67 14.09 9.43
CA ARG A 377 17.48 15.10 8.75
C ARG A 377 18.21 14.55 7.53
N THR A 378 18.63 13.30 7.58
CA THR A 378 19.19 12.59 6.41
C THR A 378 18.16 11.72 5.71
N GLY A 379 17.03 11.45 6.37
CA GLY A 379 16.02 10.50 5.94
C GLY A 379 16.42 9.03 6.04
N LYS A 380 17.68 8.72 6.39
CA LYS A 380 18.21 7.35 6.42
C LYS A 380 17.79 6.62 7.69
N VAL A 381 17.72 5.29 7.57
CA VAL A 381 17.50 4.39 8.71
C VAL A 381 18.77 3.61 9.04
N ASN A 382 18.95 3.29 10.31
CA ASN A 382 20.04 2.45 10.81
C ASN A 382 19.58 1.58 11.98
N ASN A 383 20.48 0.75 12.52
CA ASN A 383 20.24 -0.14 13.65
C ASN A 383 19.02 -1.06 13.45
N ILE A 384 18.84 -1.55 12.23
CA ILE A 384 17.67 -2.36 11.87
C ILE A 384 17.72 -3.69 12.60
N ARG A 385 16.61 -4.04 13.25
CA ARG A 385 16.39 -5.35 13.84
C ARG A 385 15.07 -5.92 13.37
N TYR A 386 15.03 -7.23 13.18
CA TYR A 386 13.90 -7.92 12.60
C TYR A 386 13.60 -9.21 13.36
N TRP A 387 12.33 -9.37 13.73
CA TRP A 387 11.84 -10.55 14.44
C TRP A 387 10.69 -11.20 13.70
N VAL A 388 10.59 -12.52 13.86
CA VAL A 388 9.46 -13.33 13.40
C VAL A 388 8.85 -14.08 14.57
N LYS A 389 7.56 -14.37 14.49
CA LYS A 389 6.82 -15.15 15.50
C LYS A 389 6.60 -16.59 15.03
#